data_AF-A0A445DK17-F1
#
_entry.id   AF-A0A445DK17-F1
#
_cell.length_a   1.000
_cell.length_b   1.000
_cell.length_c   1.000
_cell.angle_alpha   90.00
_cell.angle_beta   90.00
_cell.angle_gamma   90.00
#
_symmetry.space_group_name_H-M   'P 1'
#
loop_
_entity.id
_entity.type
_entity.pdbx_description
1 polymer ?
#
loop_
_entity_poly.entity_id
_entity_poly.type
_entity_poly.pdbx_seq_one_letter_code
_entity_poly.pdbx_strand_id
1 'polypeptide(L)'
;MASLCIFSSPLHYATSLLSSSQWGVNQFYHSQHRFNQKRRKKWCGVHASLSDTEDYHSQRPPTPLLDTINYPIHMKNLSTKELEQLAKELRSDLIFNVSRTGGHLGSNLGVVELTVALHYVFNTPKDKILWDVGHQSYLHKILTGRRDKMYTIRQTDGLCGFTKRSESEYDCFSTGHSSTTISAGLGMAVGRDLKGEKNTVIAVIGDGAMTAGQAYEAMNNAGYLDSDMVIILNDNKQVSLPTATLDGPIPPVGALSSALNRLQSSRPFRDLREVAKGVTKQIGGHMHGLAAKVDEYARGMINGSKSTLFEELGLYYIGPVDGHNINDLISVLKETKSTQTTGPVLIHKKVVDILMQKKRQTSTMNLPVRFAMDRAGLVGADGPTHSGSFDVTFMACLPNMVVMAPSDEAELFHMVATAAAIDDRPSCFRYPRGNGVGVALPAGNKGTPLEIGKGRVLIEGERVALLGYGTAVQNCLAAASLLGLHGLQVTVADARFCKPLDHSLIRSLVKSHEVLITVEEGSIGGFASHVAQFMALDGLLDGNLKWRPMVLPDCYIDHGSPSDQLSLAGLTPSHVAGAVFKILGQTREALEVINMK
;
A
#
# COMPACT_ATOMS: atom_id res chain seq x y z
N MET A 1 -24.49 41.33 15.14
CA MET A 1 -23.67 42.08 16.13
C MET A 1 -22.78 41.06 16.81
N ALA A 2 -21.45 41.08 16.83
CA ALA A 2 -20.34 41.96 16.43
C ALA A 2 -19.15 40.98 16.16
N SER A 3 -17.96 41.29 15.65
CA SER A 3 -17.35 42.34 14.83
C SER A 3 -16.02 41.75 14.34
N LEU A 4 -15.59 42.11 13.12
CA LEU A 4 -14.27 41.83 12.54
C LEU A 4 -13.12 42.44 13.37
N CYS A 5 -11.93 41.85 13.23
CA CYS A 5 -10.68 42.61 13.08
C CYS A 5 -9.73 41.92 12.09
N ILE A 6 -9.48 42.62 10.98
CA ILE A 6 -8.49 42.36 9.92
C ILE A 6 -7.24 43.18 10.27
N PHE A 7 -6.04 42.65 10.00
CA PHE A 7 -4.87 43.51 9.78
C PHE A 7 -4.12 43.12 8.50
N SER A 8 -3.96 44.14 7.67
CA SER A 8 -3.30 44.21 6.37
C SER A 8 -1.81 44.51 6.50
N SER A 9 -1.06 44.10 5.48
CA SER A 9 0.36 44.38 5.22
C SER A 9 0.68 45.88 5.08
N PRO A 10 1.99 46.23 5.05
CA PRO A 10 2.45 47.24 4.11
C PRO A 10 3.66 46.80 3.26
N LEU A 11 3.64 47.22 1.99
CA LEU A 11 4.77 47.29 1.07
C LEU A 11 5.74 48.42 1.49
N HIS A 12 7.03 48.27 1.16
CA HIS A 12 7.82 49.39 0.63
C HIS A 12 9.01 48.97 -0.25
N TYR A 13 9.20 49.78 -1.30
CA TYR A 13 10.24 49.86 -2.33
C TYR A 13 11.64 50.21 -1.76
N ALA A 14 12.72 49.76 -2.45
CA ALA A 14 13.89 50.59 -2.76
C ALA A 14 14.84 49.92 -3.79
N THR A 15 15.34 50.74 -4.72
CA THR A 15 16.17 50.46 -5.90
C THR A 15 17.68 50.72 -5.70
N SER A 16 18.49 49.94 -6.43
CA SER A 16 19.80 50.23 -7.07
C SER A 16 20.96 50.93 -6.33
N LEU A 17 22.17 50.37 -6.47
CA LEU A 17 23.40 51.11 -6.80
C LEU A 17 24.48 50.18 -7.42
N LEU A 18 25.15 50.72 -8.44
CA LEU A 18 26.22 50.15 -9.26
C LEU A 18 27.58 50.11 -8.52
N SER A 19 28.49 49.21 -8.93
CA SER A 19 29.72 49.59 -9.68
C SER A 19 30.81 48.49 -9.69
N SER A 20 31.20 48.08 -10.91
CA SER A 20 32.57 47.84 -11.41
C SER A 20 33.66 47.21 -10.53
N SER A 21 34.27 46.12 -11.03
CA SER A 21 35.62 46.20 -11.64
C SER A 21 36.03 44.86 -12.27
N GLN A 22 36.25 44.89 -13.59
CA GLN A 22 36.95 43.89 -14.38
C GLN A 22 38.46 44.06 -14.25
N TRP A 23 39.18 42.94 -14.18
CA TRP A 23 40.54 42.72 -14.71
C TRP A 23 40.51 41.26 -15.22
N GLY A 24 40.86 40.87 -16.44
CA GLY A 24 41.86 41.42 -17.34
C GLY A 24 42.92 40.35 -17.65
N VAL A 25 42.51 39.30 -18.37
CA VAL A 25 43.18 38.50 -19.44
C VAL A 25 44.72 38.55 -19.55
N ASN A 26 45.41 37.39 -19.50
CA ASN A 26 46.21 36.86 -20.64
C ASN A 26 46.81 35.45 -20.47
N GLN A 27 46.90 34.76 -21.63
CA GLN A 27 47.45 33.43 -21.95
C GLN A 27 49.00 33.39 -21.74
N PHE A 28 49.77 32.28 -21.72
CA PHE A 28 49.87 31.11 -22.59
C PHE A 28 50.96 30.12 -22.05
N TYR A 29 50.83 28.83 -22.42
CA TYR A 29 51.84 27.77 -22.63
C TYR A 29 52.60 27.02 -21.49
N HIS A 30 52.59 25.70 -21.67
CA HIS A 30 53.27 24.56 -21.03
C HIS A 30 54.70 24.76 -20.47
N SER A 31 55.04 24.14 -19.32
CA SER A 31 55.58 22.77 -19.26
C SER A 31 55.97 22.31 -17.83
N GLN A 32 55.82 20.99 -17.62
CA GLN A 32 56.62 20.09 -16.78
C GLN A 32 56.62 20.11 -15.23
N HIS A 33 56.28 18.92 -14.71
CA HIS A 33 56.72 18.26 -13.46
C HIS A 33 56.33 18.87 -12.09
N ARG A 34 55.47 18.16 -11.35
CA ARG A 34 55.87 17.43 -10.11
C ARG A 34 54.74 16.62 -9.47
N PHE A 35 55.16 15.46 -8.99
CA PHE A 35 54.39 14.39 -8.34
C PHE A 35 53.98 14.73 -6.89
N ASN A 36 52.79 14.22 -6.53
CA ASN A 36 52.36 13.66 -5.23
C ASN A 36 52.80 14.31 -3.90
N GLN A 37 51.85 14.97 -3.22
CA GLN A 37 51.72 14.87 -1.76
C GLN A 37 50.25 14.68 -1.36
N LYS A 38 49.92 13.47 -0.90
CA LYS A 38 48.64 13.09 -0.30
C LYS A 38 48.53 13.69 1.10
N ARG A 39 47.52 14.54 1.34
CA ARG A 39 47.04 14.91 2.68
C ARG A 39 46.06 13.83 3.19
N ARG A 40 46.44 13.12 4.25
CA ARG A 40 45.60 12.16 5.01
C ARG A 40 44.43 12.90 5.68
N LYS A 41 43.19 12.58 5.31
CA LYS A 41 41.99 12.83 6.13
C LYS A 41 41.62 11.53 6.86
N LYS A 42 41.62 11.58 8.19
CA LYS A 42 41.16 10.51 9.09
C LYS A 42 39.65 10.34 8.91
N TRP A 43 39.22 9.16 8.50
CA TRP A 43 37.82 8.75 8.52
C TRP A 43 37.59 7.98 9.82
N CYS A 44 36.69 8.48 10.67
CA CYS A 44 36.28 7.81 11.90
C CYS A 44 35.12 6.88 11.53
N GLY A 45 35.43 5.64 11.16
CA GLY A 45 34.44 4.60 10.89
C GLY A 45 33.92 4.05 12.22
N VAL A 46 32.60 4.13 12.42
CA VAL A 46 31.91 3.36 13.45
C VAL A 46 31.85 1.92 12.95
N HIS A 47 32.62 1.04 13.58
CA HIS A 47 32.53 -0.40 13.36
C HIS A 47 31.26 -0.94 14.04
N ALA A 48 30.26 -1.28 13.25
CA ALA A 48 29.24 -2.23 13.68
C ALA A 48 29.89 -3.62 13.69
N SER A 49 29.94 -4.28 14.84
CA SER A 49 30.32 -5.68 14.94
C SER A 49 29.18 -6.52 14.37
N LEU A 50 29.31 -6.93 13.12
CA LEU A 50 28.52 -8.03 12.54
C LEU A 50 28.97 -9.32 13.22
N SER A 51 28.18 -9.80 14.17
CA SER A 51 28.29 -11.16 14.69
C SER A 51 27.39 -12.08 13.87
N ASP A 52 28.03 -13.09 13.25
CA ASP A 52 27.53 -14.31 12.62
C ASP A 52 26.74 -14.20 11.30
N THR A 53 27.48 -14.45 10.21
CA THR A 53 27.14 -14.87 8.84
C THR A 53 25.65 -15.15 8.52
N GLU A 54 24.97 -14.15 7.94
CA GLU A 54 23.76 -14.36 7.14
C GLU A 54 24.16 -14.63 5.68
N ASP A 55 24.50 -15.89 5.38
CA ASP A 55 24.96 -16.28 4.04
C ASP A 55 23.77 -16.47 3.07
N TYR A 56 23.81 -15.75 1.95
CA TYR A 56 22.92 -15.97 0.81
C TYR A 56 23.27 -17.31 0.13
N HIS A 57 22.32 -18.24 0.07
CA HIS A 57 22.48 -19.51 -0.63
C HIS A 57 21.75 -19.49 -1.98
N SER A 58 22.46 -19.79 -3.07
CA SER A 58 21.88 -19.96 -4.41
C SER A 58 21.00 -21.20 -4.54
N GLN A 59 21.20 -22.18 -3.65
CA GLN A 59 20.39 -23.39 -3.50
C GLN A 59 19.49 -23.26 -2.27
N ARG A 60 18.40 -24.05 -2.23
CA ARG A 60 17.47 -24.03 -1.09
C ARG A 60 18.23 -24.32 0.21
N PRO A 61 18.13 -23.48 1.25
CA PRO A 61 18.86 -23.70 2.49
C PRO A 61 18.41 -25.00 3.16
N PRO A 62 19.31 -25.70 3.88
CA PRO A 62 18.91 -26.86 4.67
C PRO A 62 18.01 -26.42 5.82
N THR A 63 16.83 -27.03 5.91
CA THR A 63 15.82 -26.69 6.92
C THR A 63 15.22 -27.96 7.54
N PRO A 64 16.04 -28.79 8.20
CA PRO A 64 15.63 -30.13 8.62
C PRO A 64 14.44 -30.12 9.57
N LEU A 65 14.27 -29.09 10.41
CA LEU A 65 13.12 -29.00 11.31
C LEU A 65 11.88 -28.51 10.56
N LEU A 66 11.99 -27.44 9.77
CA LEU A 66 10.89 -26.91 8.97
C LEU A 66 10.38 -27.92 7.93
N ASP A 67 11.24 -28.82 7.44
CA ASP A 67 10.86 -29.93 6.54
C ASP A 67 9.87 -30.91 7.19
N THR A 68 9.80 -30.94 8.53
CA THR A 68 8.82 -31.76 9.27
C THR A 68 7.49 -31.04 9.55
N ILE A 69 7.39 -29.74 9.24
CA ILE A 69 6.28 -28.88 9.66
C ILE A 69 5.49 -28.40 8.45
N ASN A 70 4.35 -29.05 8.21
CA ASN A 70 3.38 -28.64 7.20
C ASN A 70 2.23 -27.82 7.81
N TYR A 71 1.86 -28.12 9.06
CA TYR A 71 0.72 -27.49 9.73
C TYR A 71 1.05 -27.12 11.17
N PRO A 72 0.33 -26.15 11.78
CA PRO A 72 0.59 -25.69 13.15
C PRO A 72 0.53 -26.79 14.21
N ILE A 73 -0.22 -27.86 13.97
CA ILE A 73 -0.32 -29.00 14.88
C ILE A 73 1.03 -29.74 15.06
N HIS A 74 1.91 -29.72 14.05
CA HIS A 74 3.24 -30.36 14.15
C HIS A 74 4.17 -29.61 15.11
N MET A 75 3.87 -28.36 15.43
CA MET A 75 4.70 -27.53 16.30
C MET A 75 4.43 -27.76 17.79
N LYS A 76 3.28 -28.33 18.17
CA LYS A 76 2.79 -28.31 19.57
C LYS A 76 3.69 -29.01 20.57
N ASN A 77 4.45 -30.00 20.13
CA ASN A 77 5.34 -30.79 20.98
C ASN A 77 6.82 -30.37 20.90
N LEU A 78 7.13 -29.32 20.14
CA LEU A 78 8.49 -28.80 20.06
C LEU A 78 8.89 -28.13 21.37
N SER A 79 10.14 -28.37 21.78
CA SER A 79 10.80 -27.62 22.84
C SER A 79 11.08 -26.18 22.39
N THR A 80 11.29 -25.28 23.35
CA THR A 80 11.72 -23.91 23.06
C THR A 80 12.92 -23.86 22.11
N LYS A 81 13.93 -24.71 22.32
CA LYS A 81 15.15 -24.71 21.49
C LYS A 81 14.85 -25.09 20.05
N GLU A 82 13.95 -26.04 19.84
CA GLU A 82 13.47 -26.40 18.51
C GLU A 82 12.65 -25.25 17.89
N LEU A 83 11.85 -24.52 18.67
CA LEU A 83 11.12 -23.35 18.16
C LEU A 83 12.07 -22.19 17.75
N GLU A 84 13.17 -21.98 18.48
CA GLU A 84 14.23 -21.04 18.09
C GLU A 84 14.94 -21.48 16.80
N GLN A 85 15.22 -22.78 16.66
CA GLN A 85 15.75 -23.34 15.41
C GLN A 85 14.78 -23.16 14.25
N LEU A 86 13.49 -23.46 14.47
CA LEU A 86 12.44 -23.28 13.47
C LEU A 86 12.35 -21.83 12.99
N ALA A 87 12.46 -20.86 13.91
CA ALA A 87 12.48 -19.44 13.54
C ALA A 87 13.69 -19.08 12.66
N LYS A 88 14.87 -19.68 12.89
CA LYS A 88 16.05 -19.49 12.02
C LYS A 88 15.83 -20.09 10.64
N GLU A 89 15.34 -21.33 10.57
CA GLU A 89 15.08 -22.02 9.30
C GLU A 89 13.99 -21.31 8.47
N LEU A 90 12.94 -20.80 9.12
CA LEU A 90 11.89 -20.00 8.49
C LEU A 90 12.43 -18.70 7.88
N ARG A 91 13.36 -18.00 8.55
CA ARG A 91 14.01 -16.82 7.98
C ARG A 91 14.76 -17.16 6.70
N SER A 92 15.57 -18.22 6.74
CA SER A 92 16.35 -18.63 5.57
C SER A 92 15.46 -19.06 4.41
N ASP A 93 14.40 -19.84 4.66
CA ASP A 93 13.43 -20.27 3.63
C ASP A 93 12.65 -19.07 3.06
N LEU A 94 12.29 -18.09 3.90
CA LEU A 94 11.65 -16.84 3.47
C LEU A 94 12.57 -16.02 2.57
N ILE A 95 13.82 -15.78 2.97
CA ILE A 95 14.81 -15.01 2.19
C ILE A 95 15.02 -15.69 0.83
N PHE A 96 15.20 -17.01 0.82
CA PHE A 96 15.37 -17.78 -0.41
C PHE A 96 14.19 -17.60 -1.37
N ASN A 97 12.95 -17.81 -0.90
CA ASN A 97 11.77 -17.70 -1.77
C ASN A 97 11.55 -16.26 -2.26
N VAL A 98 11.59 -15.28 -1.35
CA VAL A 98 11.28 -13.87 -1.67
C VAL A 98 12.38 -13.24 -2.54
N SER A 99 13.64 -13.67 -2.44
CA SER A 99 14.71 -13.20 -3.32
C SER A 99 14.47 -13.53 -4.80
N ARG A 100 13.69 -14.58 -5.09
CA ARG A 100 13.40 -15.03 -6.46
C ARG A 100 12.17 -14.36 -7.06
N THR A 101 11.13 -14.18 -6.26
CA THR A 101 9.83 -13.63 -6.71
C THR A 101 9.71 -12.12 -6.49
N GLY A 102 10.58 -11.55 -5.64
CA GLY A 102 10.31 -10.26 -4.98
C GLY A 102 9.16 -10.38 -3.97
N GLY A 103 8.92 -9.33 -3.18
CA GLY A 103 7.88 -9.37 -2.15
C GLY A 103 8.17 -8.53 -0.93
N HIS A 104 7.32 -8.70 0.08
CA HIS A 104 7.39 -7.97 1.34
C HIS A 104 8.37 -8.65 2.33
N LEU A 105 9.67 -8.57 2.08
CA LEU A 105 10.66 -9.25 2.91
C LEU A 105 10.75 -8.69 4.33
N GLY A 106 10.96 -7.37 4.46
CA GLY A 106 11.21 -6.72 5.75
C GLY A 106 10.08 -6.89 6.76
N SER A 107 8.82 -6.75 6.32
CA SER A 107 7.64 -6.93 7.17
C SER A 107 7.52 -8.36 7.70
N ASN A 108 7.91 -9.37 6.92
CA ASN A 108 7.88 -10.77 7.35
C ASN A 108 9.04 -11.13 8.29
N LEU A 109 10.25 -10.62 8.03
CA LEU A 109 11.39 -10.81 8.93
C LEU A 109 11.12 -10.27 10.34
N GLY A 110 10.38 -9.16 10.43
CA GLY A 110 9.99 -8.57 11.70
C GLY A 110 9.01 -9.42 12.53
N VAL A 111 8.33 -10.43 11.96
CA VAL A 111 7.29 -11.21 12.66
C VAL A 111 7.58 -12.71 12.74
N VAL A 112 8.83 -13.13 12.53
CA VAL A 112 9.19 -14.56 12.54
C VAL A 112 8.83 -15.23 13.86
N GLU A 113 9.41 -14.76 14.97
CA GLU A 113 9.15 -15.33 16.29
C GLU A 113 7.68 -15.21 16.67
N LEU A 114 7.05 -14.09 16.35
CA LEU A 114 5.64 -13.86 16.62
C LEU A 114 4.77 -14.90 15.91
N THR A 115 5.03 -15.17 14.63
CA THR A 115 4.27 -16.13 13.84
C THR A 115 4.43 -17.54 14.38
N VAL A 116 5.67 -17.92 14.75
CA VAL A 116 5.96 -19.22 15.38
C VAL A 116 5.23 -19.34 16.72
N ALA A 117 5.34 -18.33 17.59
CA ALA A 117 4.71 -18.33 18.90
C ALA A 117 3.17 -18.38 18.80
N LEU A 118 2.57 -17.63 17.86
CA LEU A 118 1.14 -17.65 17.61
C LEU A 118 0.64 -19.05 17.21
N HIS A 119 1.27 -19.67 16.21
CA HIS A 119 0.88 -21.02 15.78
C HIS A 119 1.22 -22.11 16.80
N TYR A 120 2.22 -21.89 17.65
CA TYR A 120 2.53 -22.78 18.76
C TYR A 120 1.48 -22.71 19.89
N VAL A 121 1.02 -21.51 20.26
CA VAL A 121 0.08 -21.32 21.38
C VAL A 121 -1.39 -21.52 20.96
N PHE A 122 -1.78 -21.06 19.77
CA PHE A 122 -3.17 -21.06 19.30
C PHE A 122 -3.46 -22.22 18.34
N ASN A 123 -4.70 -22.70 18.36
CA ASN A 123 -5.16 -23.85 17.59
C ASN A 123 -5.86 -23.38 16.31
N THR A 124 -5.10 -22.82 15.37
CA THR A 124 -5.62 -22.47 14.05
C THR A 124 -5.93 -23.73 13.24
N PRO A 125 -7.03 -23.77 12.45
CA PRO A 125 -7.90 -22.65 12.06
C PRO A 125 -9.10 -22.40 12.99
N LYS A 126 -9.23 -23.15 14.10
CA LYS A 126 -10.31 -22.92 15.08
C LYS A 126 -10.16 -21.55 15.74
N ASP A 127 -8.99 -21.29 16.31
CA ASP A 127 -8.58 -19.95 16.73
C ASP A 127 -8.33 -19.10 15.47
N LYS A 128 -8.74 -17.82 15.49
CA LYS A 128 -8.69 -16.93 14.33
C LYS A 128 -7.53 -15.96 14.48
N ILE A 129 -6.65 -15.94 13.48
CA ILE A 129 -5.55 -14.97 13.39
C ILE A 129 -5.79 -14.10 12.16
N LEU A 130 -5.98 -12.80 12.40
CA LEU A 130 -6.16 -11.78 11.37
C LEU A 130 -4.87 -10.97 11.25
N TRP A 131 -4.30 -10.91 10.05
CA TRP A 131 -3.07 -10.18 9.76
C TRP A 131 -3.38 -8.86 9.06
N ASP A 132 -3.20 -7.72 9.73
CA ASP A 132 -3.53 -6.42 9.14
C ASP A 132 -2.64 -6.10 7.94
N VAL A 133 -3.25 -5.55 6.88
CA VAL A 133 -2.70 -5.45 5.50
C VAL A 133 -2.43 -6.83 4.88
N GLY A 134 -1.83 -7.78 5.61
CA GLY A 134 -1.54 -9.16 5.19
C GLY A 134 -0.14 -9.35 4.62
N HIS A 135 0.58 -8.28 4.31
CA HIS A 135 1.95 -8.33 3.75
C HIS A 135 2.99 -8.95 4.71
N GLN A 136 2.66 -9.09 5.99
CA GLN A 136 3.47 -9.74 7.03
C GLN A 136 3.02 -11.19 7.32
N SER A 137 2.36 -11.85 6.37
CA SER A 137 1.77 -13.19 6.56
C SER A 137 2.46 -14.33 5.78
N TYR A 138 3.62 -14.11 5.16
CA TYR A 138 4.28 -15.16 4.35
C TYR A 138 4.69 -16.35 5.21
N LEU A 139 5.19 -16.09 6.42
CA LEU A 139 5.53 -17.13 7.38
C LEU A 139 4.28 -17.88 7.87
N HIS A 140 3.16 -17.18 8.01
CA HIS A 140 1.87 -17.78 8.29
C HIS A 140 1.47 -18.73 7.15
N LYS A 141 1.63 -18.33 5.88
CA LYS A 141 1.38 -19.20 4.72
C LYS A 141 2.28 -20.43 4.72
N ILE A 142 3.58 -20.25 4.97
CA ILE A 142 4.56 -21.36 5.06
C ILE A 142 4.13 -22.38 6.12
N LEU A 143 3.77 -21.93 7.33
CA LEU A 143 3.40 -22.80 8.45
C LEU A 143 1.98 -23.40 8.35
N THR A 144 1.23 -23.09 7.29
CA THR A 144 -0.16 -23.53 7.08
C THR A 144 -0.33 -24.21 5.73
N GLY A 145 0.64 -25.04 5.36
CA GLY A 145 0.54 -25.98 4.24
C GLY A 145 0.83 -25.40 2.86
N ARG A 146 1.40 -24.19 2.76
CA ARG A 146 1.65 -23.50 1.48
C ARG A 146 3.13 -23.28 1.17
N ARG A 147 4.03 -23.91 1.92
CA ARG A 147 5.49 -23.74 1.79
C ARG A 147 6.00 -24.10 0.38
N ASP A 148 5.50 -25.20 -0.18
CA ASP A 148 5.86 -25.69 -1.52
C ASP A 148 5.48 -24.69 -2.62
N LYS A 149 4.42 -23.89 -2.44
CA LYS A 149 3.94 -22.90 -3.41
C LYS A 149 4.56 -21.51 -3.26
N MET A 150 5.45 -21.29 -2.28
CA MET A 150 6.01 -19.95 -2.02
C MET A 150 6.78 -19.36 -3.20
N TYR A 151 7.31 -20.17 -4.11
CA TYR A 151 7.95 -19.68 -5.34
C TYR A 151 6.97 -19.05 -6.35
N THR A 152 5.65 -19.16 -6.10
CA THR A 152 4.58 -18.56 -6.92
C THR A 152 3.99 -17.30 -6.28
N ILE A 153 4.49 -16.87 -5.12
CA ILE A 153 3.94 -15.71 -4.40
C ILE A 153 3.91 -14.46 -5.31
N ARG A 154 2.74 -13.82 -5.38
CA ARG A 154 2.42 -12.64 -6.22
C ARG A 154 2.56 -12.85 -7.74
N GLN A 155 2.71 -14.08 -8.21
CA GLN A 155 2.70 -14.41 -9.63
C GLN A 155 1.29 -14.73 -10.09
N THR A 156 1.03 -14.59 -11.40
CA THR A 156 -0.24 -15.01 -12.02
C THR A 156 -0.54 -16.47 -11.66
N ASP A 157 -1.77 -16.75 -11.24
CA ASP A 157 -2.23 -18.07 -10.76
C ASP A 157 -1.46 -18.65 -9.56
N GLY A 158 -0.64 -17.84 -8.90
CA GLY A 158 0.14 -18.20 -7.72
C GLY A 158 -0.48 -17.77 -6.39
N LEU A 159 0.27 -17.91 -5.29
CA LEU A 159 -0.17 -17.44 -3.97
C LEU A 159 -0.32 -15.91 -3.92
N CYS A 160 -1.36 -15.43 -3.25
CA CYS A 160 -1.56 -14.00 -3.00
C CYS A 160 -0.49 -13.45 -2.05
N GLY A 161 -0.04 -12.21 -2.27
CA GLY A 161 0.87 -11.50 -1.36
C GLY A 161 0.25 -11.12 0.00
N PHE A 162 -1.03 -11.41 0.19
CA PHE A 162 -1.79 -11.09 1.41
C PHE A 162 -2.63 -12.30 1.81
N THR A 163 -3.25 -12.28 2.99
CA THR A 163 -4.20 -13.35 3.35
C THR A 163 -5.41 -13.29 2.43
N LYS A 164 -5.85 -14.45 1.93
CA LYS A 164 -6.99 -14.58 1.01
C LYS A 164 -7.84 -15.77 1.43
N ARG A 165 -9.11 -15.52 1.76
CA ARG A 165 -10.03 -16.53 2.32
C ARG A 165 -10.23 -17.74 1.41
N SER A 166 -10.26 -17.51 0.10
CA SER A 166 -10.40 -18.59 -0.88
C SER A 166 -9.10 -19.36 -1.12
N GLU A 167 -7.95 -18.88 -0.60
CA GLU A 167 -6.66 -19.55 -0.74
C GLU A 167 -6.40 -20.56 0.39
N SER A 168 -6.90 -20.30 1.61
CA SER A 168 -6.71 -21.18 2.76
C SER A 168 -7.75 -20.98 3.86
N GLU A 169 -8.13 -22.06 4.55
CA GLU A 169 -8.98 -22.00 5.76
C GLU A 169 -8.30 -21.25 6.93
N TYR A 170 -6.97 -21.15 6.90
CA TYR A 170 -6.18 -20.41 7.88
C TYR A 170 -6.23 -18.89 7.66
N ASP A 171 -6.60 -18.45 6.44
CA ASP A 171 -6.74 -17.04 6.07
C ASP A 171 -8.18 -16.56 6.38
N CYS A 172 -8.51 -16.43 7.67
CA CYS A 172 -9.89 -16.17 8.09
C CYS A 172 -10.47 -14.81 7.62
N PHE A 173 -9.61 -13.88 7.21
CA PHE A 173 -9.98 -12.57 6.68
C PHE A 173 -9.06 -12.18 5.51
N SER A 174 -9.63 -11.66 4.43
CA SER A 174 -8.85 -11.21 3.27
C SER A 174 -8.44 -9.75 3.45
N THR A 175 -7.16 -9.45 3.31
CA THR A 175 -6.63 -8.12 3.61
C THR A 175 -5.85 -7.54 2.44
N GLY A 176 -5.67 -6.22 2.50
CA GLY A 176 -4.80 -5.45 1.62
C GLY A 176 -4.75 -4.01 2.10
N HIS A 177 -5.92 -3.43 2.34
CA HIS A 177 -6.05 -2.17 3.09
C HIS A 177 -5.69 -2.36 4.57
N SER A 178 -5.08 -1.33 5.15
CA SER A 178 -4.69 -1.32 6.56
C SER A 178 -5.87 -1.02 7.48
N SER A 179 -5.69 -1.31 8.77
CA SER A 179 -6.54 -0.86 9.87
C SER A 179 -7.91 -1.52 9.91
N THR A 180 -8.05 -2.69 9.28
CA THR A 180 -9.32 -3.40 9.12
C THR A 180 -9.49 -4.55 10.10
N THR A 181 -8.39 -5.10 10.64
CA THR A 181 -8.45 -6.36 11.38
C THR A 181 -9.02 -6.28 12.79
N ILE A 182 -8.86 -5.17 13.51
CA ILE A 182 -9.49 -5.02 14.83
C ILE A 182 -11.01 -5.03 14.68
N SER A 183 -11.54 -4.29 13.70
CA SER A 183 -12.98 -4.23 13.43
C SER A 183 -13.52 -5.59 12.97
N ALA A 184 -12.84 -6.24 12.02
CA ALA A 184 -13.23 -7.58 11.57
C ALA A 184 -13.12 -8.63 12.70
N GLY A 185 -12.07 -8.55 13.51
CA GLY A 185 -11.84 -9.42 14.66
C GLY A 185 -12.92 -9.24 15.73
N LEU A 186 -13.32 -8.00 16.03
CA LEU A 186 -14.43 -7.71 16.93
C LEU A 186 -15.72 -8.37 16.44
N GLY A 187 -16.05 -8.25 15.14
CA GLY A 187 -17.21 -8.91 14.56
C GLY A 187 -17.14 -10.45 14.67
N MET A 188 -15.95 -11.03 14.49
CA MET A 188 -15.74 -12.48 14.70
C MET A 188 -15.89 -12.90 16.17
N ALA A 189 -15.42 -12.08 17.11
CA ALA A 189 -15.52 -12.34 18.55
C ALA A 189 -16.98 -12.27 19.02
N VAL A 190 -17.71 -11.22 18.63
CA VAL A 190 -19.16 -11.11 18.89
C VAL A 190 -19.92 -12.28 18.26
N GLY A 191 -19.61 -12.64 17.01
CA GLY A 191 -20.22 -13.78 16.33
C GLY A 191 -19.93 -15.12 17.00
N ARG A 192 -18.72 -15.31 17.55
CA ARG A 192 -18.35 -16.48 18.37
C ARG A 192 -19.19 -16.54 19.63
N ASP A 193 -19.31 -15.42 20.35
CA ASP A 193 -20.02 -15.37 21.65
C ASP A 193 -21.51 -15.69 21.47
N LEU A 194 -22.12 -15.16 20.41
CA LEU A 194 -23.51 -15.48 20.03
C LEU A 194 -23.73 -16.96 19.71
N LYS A 195 -22.68 -17.68 19.28
CA LYS A 195 -22.72 -19.13 19.02
C LYS A 195 -22.37 -19.97 20.26
N GLY A 196 -21.98 -19.36 21.37
CA GLY A 196 -21.48 -20.07 22.56
C GLY A 196 -20.13 -20.77 22.33
N GLU A 197 -19.38 -20.32 21.32
CA GLU A 197 -18.05 -20.85 21.02
C GLU A 197 -16.98 -20.22 21.96
N LYS A 198 -15.80 -20.84 22.04
CA LYS A 198 -14.71 -20.41 22.95
C LYS A 198 -13.35 -20.30 22.25
N ASN A 199 -13.33 -20.18 20.93
CA ASN A 199 -12.08 -19.97 20.19
C ASN A 199 -11.54 -18.56 20.44
N THR A 200 -10.22 -18.39 20.36
CA THR A 200 -9.61 -17.05 20.49
C THR A 200 -9.65 -16.33 19.15
N VAL A 201 -9.90 -15.02 19.17
CA VAL A 201 -9.78 -14.13 18.01
C VAL A 201 -8.63 -13.16 18.23
N ILE A 202 -7.69 -13.12 17.29
CA ILE A 202 -6.43 -12.40 17.41
C ILE A 202 -6.26 -11.48 16.20
N ALA A 203 -6.14 -10.17 16.42
CA ALA A 203 -5.83 -9.19 15.40
C ALA A 203 -4.38 -8.72 15.52
N VAL A 204 -3.53 -9.03 14.53
CA VAL A 204 -2.15 -8.57 14.46
C VAL A 204 -2.09 -7.31 13.59
N ILE A 205 -1.74 -6.17 14.17
CA ILE A 205 -1.75 -4.86 13.53
C ILE A 205 -0.41 -4.14 13.70
N GLY A 206 0.09 -3.52 12.63
CA GLY A 206 1.31 -2.70 12.69
C GLY A 206 1.05 -1.32 13.31
N ASP A 207 2.08 -0.68 13.85
CA ASP A 207 2.02 0.71 14.35
C ASP A 207 1.51 1.70 13.31
N GLY A 208 1.93 1.55 12.04
CA GLY A 208 1.42 2.37 10.95
C GLY A 208 -0.09 2.24 10.71
N ALA A 209 -0.59 1.00 10.72
CA ALA A 209 -2.01 0.73 10.57
C ALA A 209 -2.83 1.20 11.79
N MET A 210 -2.24 1.21 12.98
CA MET A 210 -2.88 1.70 14.21
C MET A 210 -3.20 3.21 14.15
N THR A 211 -2.53 3.98 13.28
CA THR A 211 -2.77 5.42 13.16
C THR A 211 -4.10 5.81 12.51
N ALA A 212 -4.78 4.87 11.83
CA ALA A 212 -6.03 5.18 11.14
C ALA A 212 -7.22 5.20 12.09
N GLY A 213 -8.15 6.14 11.86
CA GLY A 213 -9.37 6.29 12.67
C GLY A 213 -10.21 5.00 12.81
N GLN A 214 -10.22 4.12 11.80
CA GLN A 214 -10.94 2.84 11.87
C GLN A 214 -10.41 1.91 12.98
N ALA A 215 -9.08 1.93 13.24
CA ALA A 215 -8.49 1.14 14.31
C ALA A 215 -8.94 1.67 15.69
N TYR A 216 -8.99 2.99 15.86
CA TYR A 216 -9.49 3.62 17.09
C TYR A 216 -10.96 3.37 17.34
N GLU A 217 -11.79 3.53 16.31
CA GLU A 217 -13.22 3.22 16.38
C GLU A 217 -13.44 1.75 16.77
N ALA A 218 -12.68 0.83 16.18
CA ALA A 218 -12.77 -0.58 16.51
C ALA A 218 -12.32 -0.89 17.94
N MET A 219 -11.23 -0.28 18.43
CA MET A 219 -10.79 -0.43 19.82
C MET A 219 -11.81 0.14 20.82
N ASN A 220 -12.37 1.32 20.52
CA ASN A 220 -13.40 1.94 21.34
C ASN A 220 -14.64 1.04 21.47
N ASN A 221 -15.10 0.46 20.35
CA ASN A 221 -16.22 -0.48 20.38
C ASN A 221 -15.86 -1.80 21.09
N ALA A 222 -14.64 -2.31 20.90
CA ALA A 222 -14.21 -3.54 21.57
C ALA A 222 -14.19 -3.39 23.10
N GLY A 223 -13.71 -2.25 23.60
CA GLY A 223 -13.73 -1.93 25.03
C GLY A 223 -15.13 -1.64 25.55
N TYR A 224 -15.99 -0.96 24.78
CA TYR A 224 -17.40 -0.76 25.16
C TYR A 224 -18.17 -2.08 25.31
N LEU A 225 -17.88 -3.06 24.45
CA LEU A 225 -18.54 -4.36 24.46
C LEU A 225 -17.90 -5.38 25.42
N ASP A 226 -16.80 -5.03 26.08
CA ASP A 226 -15.97 -5.97 26.86
C ASP A 226 -15.69 -7.28 26.09
N SER A 227 -15.45 -7.17 24.78
CA SER A 227 -15.32 -8.34 23.91
C SER A 227 -14.01 -9.09 24.18
N ASP A 228 -14.09 -10.41 24.39
CA ASP A 228 -12.93 -11.28 24.57
C ASP A 228 -12.18 -11.47 23.24
N MET A 229 -11.17 -10.64 23.00
CA MET A 229 -10.29 -10.71 21.84
C MET A 229 -8.89 -10.21 22.18
N VAL A 230 -7.90 -10.66 21.39
CA VAL A 230 -6.50 -10.25 21.55
C VAL A 230 -6.10 -9.34 20.38
N ILE A 231 -5.51 -8.20 20.70
CA ILE A 231 -4.93 -7.26 19.73
C ILE A 231 -3.42 -7.27 19.94
N ILE A 232 -2.66 -7.63 18.91
CA ILE A 232 -1.20 -7.60 18.93
C ILE A 232 -0.75 -6.40 18.12
N LEU A 233 -0.24 -5.38 18.81
CA LEU A 233 0.43 -4.24 18.19
C LEU A 233 1.88 -4.63 17.88
N ASN A 234 2.17 -4.87 16.61
CA ASN A 234 3.51 -5.07 16.07
C ASN A 234 4.16 -3.70 15.80
N ASP A 235 4.78 -3.09 16.83
CA ASP A 235 5.50 -1.83 16.72
C ASP A 235 6.92 -2.08 16.20
N ASN A 236 7.11 -1.87 14.91
CA ASN A 236 8.42 -1.86 14.25
C ASN A 236 8.92 -0.43 13.95
N LYS A 237 8.21 0.61 14.44
CA LYS A 237 8.43 2.03 14.10
C LYS A 237 8.29 2.36 12.61
N GLN A 238 7.62 1.52 11.81
CA GLN A 238 7.43 1.73 10.37
C GLN A 238 5.97 2.04 10.04
N VAL A 239 5.65 3.33 9.90
CA VAL A 239 4.43 3.74 9.21
C VAL A 239 4.67 3.74 7.70
N SER A 240 4.45 2.58 7.06
CA SER A 240 4.25 2.34 5.62
C SER A 240 5.34 2.80 4.62
N LEU A 241 6.01 1.81 3.98
CA LEU A 241 6.90 1.81 2.78
C LEU A 241 8.01 2.88 2.64
N PRO A 242 9.24 2.52 2.21
CA PRO A 242 10.38 3.45 2.13
C PRO A 242 10.20 4.45 0.97
N THR A 243 10.16 5.75 1.28
CA THR A 243 10.40 6.80 0.29
C THR A 243 11.78 7.39 0.55
N ALA A 244 12.81 6.90 -0.14
CA ALA A 244 14.12 7.57 -0.08
C ALA A 244 13.97 8.97 -0.72
N THR A 245 14.20 10.03 0.06
CA THR A 245 14.39 11.39 -0.45
C THR A 245 15.88 11.74 -0.39
N LEU A 246 16.29 12.74 -1.18
CA LEU A 246 17.68 13.20 -1.33
C LEU A 246 18.34 13.67 -0.01
N ASP A 247 17.55 13.91 1.05
CA ASP A 247 18.00 14.57 2.29
C ASP A 247 18.12 13.63 3.51
N GLY A 248 17.99 12.30 3.34
CA GLY A 248 18.17 11.31 4.40
C GLY A 248 16.89 10.94 5.19
N PRO A 249 16.99 10.04 6.19
CA PRO A 249 15.83 9.47 6.89
C PRO A 249 15.16 10.46 7.87
N ILE A 250 13.83 10.55 7.83
CA ILE A 250 12.99 11.45 8.64
C ILE A 250 12.40 10.70 9.86
N PRO A 251 12.36 11.29 11.08
CA PRO A 251 11.80 10.68 12.31
C PRO A 251 10.28 10.40 12.30
N PRO A 252 9.75 9.55 13.21
CA PRO A 252 8.32 9.19 13.25
C PRO A 252 7.45 10.39 13.66
N VAL A 253 6.21 10.40 13.19
CA VAL A 253 5.27 11.53 13.34
C VAL A 253 3.93 11.04 13.80
N GLY A 254 3.26 11.90 14.57
CA GLY A 254 1.98 11.62 15.18
C GLY A 254 2.15 11.55 16.69
N ALA A 255 1.18 12.13 17.39
CA ALA A 255 1.16 12.11 18.85
C ALA A 255 1.22 10.67 19.38
N LEU A 256 0.62 9.69 18.68
CA LEU A 256 0.66 8.28 19.06
C LEU A 256 2.07 7.69 19.01
N SER A 257 2.80 7.82 17.90
CA SER A 257 4.18 7.31 17.82
C SER A 257 5.08 7.99 18.86
N SER A 258 4.85 9.28 19.14
CA SER A 258 5.53 9.98 20.23
C SER A 258 5.12 9.51 21.63
N ALA A 259 3.86 9.11 21.83
CA ALA A 259 3.34 8.56 23.08
C ALA A 259 3.86 7.14 23.33
N LEU A 260 3.90 6.30 22.29
CA LEU A 260 4.54 4.97 22.32
C LEU A 260 6.04 5.11 22.62
N ASN A 261 6.75 6.05 21.98
CA ASN A 261 8.13 6.38 22.32
C ASN A 261 8.29 6.95 23.75
N ARG A 262 7.31 7.71 24.26
CA ARG A 262 7.32 8.22 25.65
C ARG A 262 7.16 7.10 26.67
N LEU A 263 6.24 6.16 26.43
CA LEU A 263 6.11 4.92 27.20
C LEU A 263 7.44 4.16 27.20
N GLN A 264 8.12 4.09 26.04
CA GLN A 264 9.47 3.51 25.92
C GLN A 264 10.58 4.27 26.68
N SER A 265 10.46 5.60 26.82
CA SER A 265 11.50 6.47 27.41
C SER A 265 11.27 6.82 28.88
N SER A 266 10.09 6.51 29.41
CA SER A 266 9.77 6.77 30.81
C SER A 266 10.72 5.98 31.70
N ARG A 267 11.42 6.69 32.59
CA ARG A 267 12.47 6.17 33.47
C ARG A 267 12.03 5.17 34.58
N PRO A 268 10.74 4.80 34.84
CA PRO A 268 10.45 3.82 35.89
C PRO A 268 11.03 2.42 35.63
N PHE A 269 11.29 2.06 34.36
CA PHE A 269 11.74 0.70 34.00
C PHE A 269 13.23 0.41 34.26
N ARG A 270 14.06 1.44 34.43
CA ARG A 270 15.51 1.26 34.62
C ARG A 270 15.90 1.09 36.09
N ASP A 271 15.22 1.80 36.98
CA ASP A 271 15.52 1.80 38.42
C ASP A 271 14.95 0.56 39.14
N LEU A 272 13.88 -0.05 38.60
CA LEU A 272 13.27 -1.26 39.18
C LEU A 272 14.14 -2.53 39.01
N ARG A 273 15.01 -2.56 37.98
CA ARG A 273 15.95 -3.67 37.75
C ARG A 273 17.10 -3.68 38.76
N GLU A 274 17.41 -2.54 39.38
CA GLU A 274 18.37 -2.45 40.48
C GLU A 274 17.73 -2.77 41.84
N VAL A 275 16.48 -2.36 42.05
CA VAL A 275 15.71 -2.70 43.27
C VAL A 275 15.45 -4.22 43.34
N ALA A 276 15.15 -4.86 42.21
CA ALA A 276 14.99 -6.32 42.14
C ALA A 276 16.29 -7.08 42.48
N LYS A 277 17.47 -6.54 42.11
CA LYS A 277 18.77 -7.10 42.49
C LYS A 277 19.09 -6.93 43.98
N GLY A 278 18.57 -5.88 44.62
CA GLY A 278 18.70 -5.63 46.06
C GLY A 278 17.88 -6.60 46.91
N VAL A 279 16.66 -6.91 46.48
CA VAL A 279 15.73 -7.79 47.21
C VAL A 279 16.10 -9.28 47.07
N THR A 280 16.70 -9.69 45.95
CA THR A 280 17.21 -11.07 45.76
C THR A 280 18.33 -11.48 46.72
N LYS A 281 18.99 -10.53 47.41
CA LYS A 281 20.02 -10.86 48.42
C LYS A 281 19.46 -11.19 49.80
N GLN A 282 18.19 -10.88 50.09
CA GLN A 282 17.59 -11.10 51.40
C GLN A 282 16.58 -12.25 51.47
N ILE A 283 16.21 -12.85 50.34
CA ILE A 283 15.21 -13.92 50.30
C ILE A 283 15.92 -15.23 49.92
N GLY A 284 16.08 -16.09 50.92
CA GLY A 284 16.70 -17.41 50.82
C GLY A 284 16.05 -18.32 49.76
N GLY A 285 16.82 -19.34 49.37
CA GLY A 285 16.57 -20.19 48.21
C GLY A 285 15.19 -20.83 48.15
N HIS A 286 14.77 -21.08 46.89
CA HIS A 286 13.58 -21.81 46.41
C HIS A 286 12.34 -21.01 45.91
N MET A 287 12.36 -19.68 45.81
CA MET A 287 11.26 -18.93 45.17
C MET A 287 11.69 -17.81 44.19
N HIS A 288 12.73 -18.04 43.38
CA HIS A 288 13.32 -16.99 42.52
C HIS A 288 12.57 -16.68 41.21
N GLY A 289 11.59 -17.49 40.76
CA GLY A 289 10.92 -17.28 39.47
C GLY A 289 9.60 -16.49 39.52
N LEU A 290 8.93 -16.48 40.68
CA LEU A 290 7.53 -16.06 40.78
C LEU A 290 7.38 -14.58 41.19
N ALA A 291 8.31 -14.03 41.97
CA ALA A 291 8.14 -12.71 42.59
C ALA A 291 8.34 -11.51 41.63
N ALA A 292 9.19 -11.64 40.61
CA ALA A 292 9.49 -10.51 39.72
C ALA A 292 8.41 -10.24 38.66
N LYS A 293 7.62 -11.26 38.29
CA LYS A 293 6.49 -11.12 37.34
C LYS A 293 5.21 -10.62 38.01
N VAL A 294 5.07 -10.76 39.33
CA VAL A 294 3.84 -10.38 40.06
C VAL A 294 3.74 -8.86 40.30
N ASP A 295 4.88 -8.15 40.45
CA ASP A 295 4.88 -6.70 40.74
C ASP A 295 4.48 -5.83 39.53
N GLU A 296 4.73 -6.30 38.31
CA GLU A 296 4.38 -5.61 37.05
C GLU A 296 2.87 -5.72 36.75
N TYR A 297 2.25 -6.84 37.13
CA TYR A 297 0.82 -7.13 36.97
C TYR A 297 -0.07 -6.44 38.01
N ALA A 298 0.42 -6.24 39.23
CA ALA A 298 -0.38 -5.66 40.31
C ALA A 298 -0.56 -4.13 40.18
N ARG A 299 0.34 -3.41 39.49
CA ARG A 299 0.30 -1.93 39.44
C ARG A 299 -0.83 -1.37 38.58
N GLY A 300 -1.31 -2.09 37.57
CA GLY A 300 -2.48 -1.71 36.77
C GLY A 300 -3.79 -1.70 37.59
N MET A 301 -3.82 -2.44 38.70
CA MET A 301 -5.00 -2.55 39.57
C MET A 301 -4.98 -1.59 40.77
N ILE A 302 -3.83 -0.97 41.09
CA ILE A 302 -3.64 -0.25 42.37
C ILE A 302 -3.72 1.28 42.19
N ASN A 303 -3.55 1.82 40.99
CA ASN A 303 -3.69 3.26 40.74
C ASN A 303 -4.96 3.54 39.93
N GLY A 304 -5.95 4.20 40.56
CA GLY A 304 -7.17 4.70 39.91
C GLY A 304 -6.97 5.79 38.84
N SER A 305 -5.78 5.87 38.25
CA SER A 305 -5.45 6.66 37.07
C SER A 305 -5.14 5.68 35.93
N LYS A 306 -6.05 5.54 34.97
CA LYS A 306 -5.79 4.81 33.72
C LYS A 306 -4.48 5.35 33.12
N SER A 307 -3.46 4.52 33.03
CA SER A 307 -2.07 4.95 32.83
C SER A 307 -1.69 5.05 31.35
N THR A 308 -2.47 4.41 30.47
CA THR A 308 -2.29 4.44 29.01
C THR A 308 -3.60 4.76 28.27
N LEU A 309 -3.47 5.30 27.05
CA LEU A 309 -4.60 5.53 26.13
C LEU A 309 -5.44 4.26 25.89
N PHE A 310 -4.79 3.08 25.86
CA PHE A 310 -5.46 1.82 25.60
C PHE A 310 -6.38 1.42 26.77
N GLU A 311 -5.93 1.64 28.01
CA GLU A 311 -6.75 1.42 29.21
C GLU A 311 -7.93 2.41 29.28
N GLU A 312 -7.73 3.66 28.80
CA GLU A 312 -8.82 4.63 28.64
C GLU A 312 -9.91 4.12 27.71
N LEU A 313 -9.52 3.48 26.60
CA LEU A 313 -10.41 2.82 25.66
C LEU A 313 -10.99 1.48 26.15
N GLY A 314 -10.64 1.02 27.36
CA GLY A 314 -11.18 -0.22 27.95
C GLY A 314 -10.39 -1.48 27.60
N LEU A 315 -9.17 -1.36 27.08
CA LEU A 315 -8.31 -2.51 26.76
C LEU A 315 -7.36 -2.79 27.92
N TYR A 316 -7.16 -4.07 28.23
CA TYR A 316 -6.10 -4.51 29.13
C TYR A 316 -4.76 -4.49 28.40
N TYR A 317 -3.81 -3.67 28.84
CA TYR A 317 -2.54 -3.43 28.15
C TYR A 317 -1.38 -4.25 28.71
N ILE A 318 -0.65 -4.95 27.84
CA ILE A 318 0.54 -5.75 28.17
C ILE A 318 1.71 -5.30 27.27
N GLY A 319 2.77 -4.72 27.85
CA GLY A 319 4.03 -4.46 27.15
C GLY A 319 4.71 -3.13 27.48
N PRO A 320 5.79 -2.76 26.76
CA PRO A 320 6.30 -3.42 25.55
C PRO A 320 7.07 -4.73 25.83
N VAL A 321 6.85 -5.75 24.99
CA VAL A 321 7.53 -7.05 25.02
C VAL A 321 8.55 -7.16 23.89
N ASP A 322 9.68 -7.84 24.11
CA ASP A 322 10.66 -8.12 23.06
C ASP A 322 10.07 -9.08 22.01
N GLY A 323 9.90 -8.57 20.79
CA GLY A 323 9.30 -9.30 19.69
C GLY A 323 10.18 -10.35 19.02
N HIS A 324 11.45 -10.46 19.40
CA HIS A 324 12.38 -11.48 18.91
C HIS A 324 12.78 -12.49 19.99
N ASN A 325 12.26 -12.35 21.22
CA ASN A 325 12.40 -13.37 22.25
C ASN A 325 11.18 -14.31 22.24
N ILE A 326 11.37 -15.49 21.64
CA ILE A 326 10.29 -16.48 21.51
C ILE A 326 9.77 -16.98 22.86
N ASN A 327 10.61 -17.04 23.90
CA ASN A 327 10.20 -17.47 25.24
C ASN A 327 9.25 -16.46 25.90
N ASP A 328 9.58 -15.18 25.77
CA ASP A 328 8.76 -14.11 26.31
C ASP A 328 7.41 -14.08 25.59
N LEU A 329 7.41 -14.17 24.25
CA LEU A 329 6.20 -14.25 23.44
C LEU A 329 5.32 -15.45 23.81
N ILE A 330 5.88 -16.65 23.87
CA ILE A 330 5.11 -17.85 24.24
C ILE A 330 4.54 -17.71 25.66
N SER A 331 5.31 -17.17 26.60
CA SER A 331 4.85 -16.97 27.98
C SER A 331 3.65 -16.02 28.02
N VAL A 332 3.76 -14.86 27.38
CA VAL A 332 2.70 -13.84 27.37
C VAL A 332 1.45 -14.36 26.64
N LEU A 333 1.62 -15.02 25.49
CA LEU A 333 0.49 -15.56 24.72
C LEU A 333 -0.21 -16.72 25.45
N LYS A 334 0.53 -17.60 26.14
CA LYS A 334 -0.06 -18.68 26.95
C LYS A 334 -0.86 -18.11 28.11
N GLU A 335 -0.29 -17.12 28.81
CA GLU A 335 -0.99 -16.42 29.90
C GLU A 335 -2.29 -15.82 29.37
N THR A 336 -2.21 -14.99 28.33
CA THR A 336 -3.37 -14.33 27.69
C THR A 336 -4.45 -15.33 27.26
N LYS A 337 -4.06 -16.50 26.77
CA LYS A 337 -5.01 -17.56 26.38
C LYS A 337 -5.67 -18.25 27.58
N SER A 338 -4.98 -18.35 28.70
CA SER A 338 -5.47 -19.02 29.92
C SER A 338 -6.23 -18.10 30.86
N THR A 339 -5.92 -16.81 30.86
CA THR A 339 -6.60 -15.81 31.69
C THR A 339 -7.99 -15.58 31.13
N GLN A 340 -9.01 -15.80 31.95
CA GLN A 340 -10.38 -15.44 31.61
C GLN A 340 -10.54 -13.93 31.86
N THR A 341 -10.12 -13.10 30.91
CA THR A 341 -10.25 -11.65 31.02
C THR A 341 -11.67 -11.22 30.70
N THR A 342 -12.18 -10.26 31.48
CA THR A 342 -13.32 -9.44 31.06
C THR A 342 -12.78 -8.34 30.17
N GLY A 343 -13.04 -8.41 28.86
CA GLY A 343 -12.63 -7.37 27.91
C GLY A 343 -11.41 -7.71 27.03
N PRO A 344 -11.14 -6.84 26.03
CA PRO A 344 -10.08 -7.02 25.04
C PRO A 344 -8.67 -6.80 25.63
N VAL A 345 -7.71 -7.60 25.19
CA VAL A 345 -6.30 -7.51 25.60
C VAL A 345 -5.45 -6.94 24.46
N LEU A 346 -4.62 -5.93 24.74
CA LEU A 346 -3.63 -5.39 23.81
C LEU A 346 -2.20 -5.78 24.24
N ILE A 347 -1.52 -6.55 23.39
CA ILE A 347 -0.09 -6.91 23.55
C ILE A 347 0.74 -6.01 22.65
N HIS A 348 1.64 -5.22 23.24
CA HIS A 348 2.56 -4.35 22.52
C HIS A 348 3.90 -5.05 22.31
N LYS A 349 4.15 -5.52 21.09
CA LYS A 349 5.39 -6.14 20.65
C LYS A 349 6.31 -5.10 20.01
N LYS A 350 7.60 -5.09 20.38
CA LYS A 350 8.62 -4.18 19.83
C LYS A 350 9.58 -4.87 18.86
N VAL A 351 9.93 -4.18 17.76
CA VAL A 351 10.99 -4.50 16.78
C VAL A 351 11.79 -3.21 16.49
N VAL A 352 13.11 -3.30 16.23
CA VAL A 352 13.98 -2.13 15.95
C VAL A 352 14.24 -2.02 14.45
N ASP A 353 13.66 -1.01 13.76
CA ASP A 353 14.29 -0.14 12.72
C ASP A 353 13.30 0.58 11.74
N ILE A 354 13.51 1.91 11.59
CA ILE A 354 13.34 2.92 10.49
C ILE A 354 12.20 2.77 9.43
N LEU A 355 11.36 3.74 8.97
CA LEU A 355 10.54 4.91 9.41
C LEU A 355 9.81 5.49 8.14
N MET A 356 8.53 5.99 8.15
CA MET A 356 7.80 6.79 7.08
C MET A 356 6.41 7.41 7.52
N GLN A 357 5.63 8.14 6.66
CA GLN A 357 4.39 8.96 6.97
C GLN A 357 3.37 9.23 5.80
N LYS A 358 2.09 9.61 6.08
CA LYS A 358 1.09 10.26 5.15
C LYS A 358 0.00 11.15 5.84
N LYS A 359 -0.64 12.10 5.10
CA LYS A 359 -1.70 13.06 5.55
C LYS A 359 -3.05 12.90 4.78
N ARG A 360 -4.17 13.32 5.39
CA ARG A 360 -5.59 13.29 4.89
C ARG A 360 -6.10 14.65 4.39
N GLN A 361 -7.21 14.63 3.64
CA GLN A 361 -7.82 15.80 2.97
C GLN A 361 -9.36 15.83 3.07
N THR A 362 -9.95 17.01 2.86
CA THR A 362 -11.39 17.33 2.97
C THR A 362 -11.96 17.83 1.62
N SER A 363 -13.24 17.52 1.34
CA SER A 363 -14.00 18.09 0.22
C SER A 363 -15.36 18.59 0.71
N THR A 364 -15.51 19.91 0.84
CA THR A 364 -16.82 20.58 1.04
C THR A 364 -16.74 22.09 0.80
N MET A 365 -15.54 22.67 0.86
CA MET A 365 -15.24 24.02 0.37
C MET A 365 -14.57 23.87 -1.01
N ASN A 366 -14.79 24.78 -1.97
CA ASN A 366 -14.10 24.86 -3.28
C ASN A 366 -12.59 25.17 -3.10
N LEU A 367 -11.91 24.39 -2.27
CA LEU A 367 -10.49 24.52 -1.98
C LEU A 367 -9.72 23.93 -3.17
N PRO A 368 -8.61 24.56 -3.59
CA PRO A 368 -7.75 24.07 -4.66
C PRO A 368 -6.87 22.90 -4.19
N VAL A 369 -7.55 21.85 -3.77
CA VAL A 369 -6.98 20.57 -3.40
C VAL A 369 -6.64 19.81 -4.68
N ARG A 370 -5.40 19.33 -4.78
CA ARG A 370 -4.86 18.62 -5.93
C ARG A 370 -4.54 17.18 -5.55
N PHE A 371 -5.23 16.23 -6.14
CA PHE A 371 -4.99 14.80 -5.92
C PHE A 371 -4.14 14.22 -7.05
N ALA A 372 -2.88 13.90 -6.74
CA ALA A 372 -2.03 13.08 -7.59
C ALA A 372 -2.29 11.61 -7.26
N MET A 373 -3.04 10.91 -8.12
CA MET A 373 -3.53 9.55 -7.85
C MET A 373 -2.66 8.53 -8.58
N ASP A 374 -1.62 8.05 -7.90
CA ASP A 374 -0.78 6.93 -8.35
C ASP A 374 -1.53 5.59 -8.23
N ARG A 375 -1.03 4.56 -8.93
CA ARG A 375 -1.57 3.19 -8.97
C ARG A 375 -3.01 3.12 -9.47
N ALA A 376 -3.38 4.00 -10.38
CA ALA A 376 -4.68 3.96 -11.01
C ALA A 376 -4.81 2.75 -11.96
N GLY A 377 -5.98 2.14 -12.01
CA GLY A 377 -6.23 0.92 -12.79
C GLY A 377 -5.72 -0.34 -12.11
N LEU A 378 -5.28 -1.31 -12.92
CA LEU A 378 -4.71 -2.58 -12.52
C LEU A 378 -3.27 -2.38 -12.03
N VAL A 379 -2.92 -3.03 -10.92
CA VAL A 379 -1.64 -2.80 -10.22
C VAL A 379 -0.66 -3.98 -10.30
N GLY A 380 -1.07 -5.07 -10.94
CA GLY A 380 -0.30 -6.29 -11.07
C GLY A 380 -0.29 -7.14 -9.79
N ALA A 381 0.92 -7.45 -9.35
CA ALA A 381 1.28 -8.34 -8.26
C ALA A 381 0.59 -8.09 -6.89
N ASP A 382 0.02 -6.91 -6.67
CA ASP A 382 -0.69 -6.56 -5.43
C ASP A 382 -2.20 -6.92 -5.47
N GLY A 383 -2.70 -7.30 -6.65
CA GLY A 383 -4.03 -7.86 -6.81
C GLY A 383 -5.21 -6.90 -6.59
N PRO A 384 -6.42 -7.45 -6.40
CA PRO A 384 -7.66 -6.69 -6.45
C PRO A 384 -7.83 -5.74 -5.26
N THR A 385 -7.24 -6.05 -4.09
CA THR A 385 -7.32 -5.19 -2.92
C THR A 385 -6.57 -3.87 -3.07
N HIS A 386 -5.71 -3.75 -4.09
CA HIS A 386 -4.89 -2.57 -4.36
C HIS A 386 -5.21 -1.91 -5.70
N SER A 387 -6.15 -2.48 -6.48
CA SER A 387 -6.49 -1.97 -7.81
C SER A 387 -7.23 -0.63 -7.70
N GLY A 388 -6.69 0.40 -8.32
CA GLY A 388 -7.27 1.74 -8.41
C GLY A 388 -8.32 1.83 -9.51
N SER A 389 -9.29 0.92 -9.53
CA SER A 389 -10.24 0.79 -10.65
C SER A 389 -11.43 1.74 -10.56
N PHE A 390 -11.70 2.33 -9.39
CA PHE A 390 -12.96 3.01 -9.09
C PHE A 390 -12.85 4.54 -8.97
N ASP A 391 -11.64 5.09 -9.06
CA ASP A 391 -11.35 6.51 -8.81
C ASP A 391 -12.09 7.47 -9.73
N VAL A 392 -12.20 7.14 -11.01
CA VAL A 392 -12.95 7.98 -11.96
C VAL A 392 -14.41 8.06 -11.53
N THR A 393 -15.01 6.92 -11.18
CA THR A 393 -16.42 6.81 -10.78
C THR A 393 -16.73 7.69 -9.57
N PHE A 394 -15.94 7.60 -8.49
CA PHE A 394 -16.24 8.41 -7.29
C PHE A 394 -15.79 9.87 -7.42
N MET A 395 -14.68 10.17 -8.10
CA MET A 395 -14.20 11.55 -8.23
C MET A 395 -15.05 12.36 -9.22
N ALA A 396 -15.45 11.78 -10.35
CA ALA A 396 -16.22 12.49 -11.36
C ALA A 396 -17.68 12.75 -10.93
N CYS A 397 -18.21 12.01 -9.95
CA CYS A 397 -19.49 12.31 -9.31
C CYS A 397 -19.46 13.61 -8.48
N LEU A 398 -18.30 14.05 -7.99
CA LEU A 398 -18.19 15.24 -7.15
C LEU A 398 -18.41 16.53 -7.95
N PRO A 399 -19.32 17.44 -7.55
CA PRO A 399 -19.51 18.73 -8.20
C PRO A 399 -18.21 19.54 -8.26
N ASN A 400 -18.04 20.37 -9.30
CA ASN A 400 -16.89 21.26 -9.52
C ASN A 400 -15.50 20.60 -9.60
N MET A 401 -15.42 19.26 -9.59
CA MET A 401 -14.18 18.51 -9.70
C MET A 401 -13.60 18.55 -11.12
N VAL A 402 -12.29 18.77 -11.25
CA VAL A 402 -11.55 18.53 -12.49
C VAL A 402 -10.89 17.15 -12.42
N VAL A 403 -11.17 16.28 -13.39
CA VAL A 403 -10.72 14.88 -13.41
C VAL A 403 -9.96 14.62 -14.71
N MET A 404 -8.66 14.37 -14.58
CA MET A 404 -7.70 14.22 -15.68
C MET A 404 -7.06 12.83 -15.69
N ALA A 405 -6.62 12.36 -16.86
CA ALA A 405 -5.76 11.18 -16.98
C ALA A 405 -4.77 11.34 -18.14
N PRO A 406 -3.45 11.40 -17.87
CA PRO A 406 -2.44 11.56 -18.90
C PRO A 406 -2.27 10.27 -19.71
N SER A 407 -2.12 10.40 -21.02
CA SER A 407 -1.86 9.27 -21.93
C SER A 407 -0.43 8.75 -21.88
N ASP A 408 0.50 9.60 -21.44
CA ASP A 408 1.94 9.38 -21.44
C ASP A 408 2.62 10.33 -20.44
N GLU A 409 3.93 10.18 -20.24
CA GLU A 409 4.70 10.98 -19.30
C GLU A 409 4.78 12.46 -19.68
N ALA A 410 4.72 12.85 -20.96
CA ALA A 410 4.69 14.25 -21.34
C ALA A 410 3.36 14.90 -20.94
N GLU A 411 2.24 14.21 -21.17
CA GLU A 411 0.93 14.64 -20.67
C GLU A 411 0.89 14.72 -19.15
N LEU A 412 1.60 13.84 -18.44
CA LEU A 412 1.71 13.92 -16.98
C LEU A 412 2.38 15.24 -16.55
N PHE A 413 3.45 15.69 -17.21
CA PHE A 413 4.05 17.01 -16.95
C PHE A 413 3.02 18.14 -17.14
N HIS A 414 2.28 18.09 -18.25
CA HIS A 414 1.26 19.08 -18.57
C HIS A 414 0.11 19.09 -17.56
N MET A 415 -0.37 17.93 -17.12
CA MET A 415 -1.44 17.81 -16.14
C MET A 415 -1.00 18.20 -14.72
N VAL A 416 0.26 17.95 -14.34
CA VAL A 416 0.83 18.49 -13.10
C VAL A 416 0.84 20.03 -13.14
N ALA A 417 1.27 20.61 -14.26
CA ALA A 417 1.25 22.07 -14.44
C ALA A 417 -0.18 22.62 -14.46
N THR A 418 -1.13 21.91 -15.08
CA THR A 418 -2.56 22.26 -15.11
C THR A 418 -3.14 22.23 -13.70
N ALA A 419 -2.93 21.14 -12.95
CA ALA A 419 -3.35 21.03 -11.57
C ALA A 419 -2.77 22.16 -10.72
N ALA A 420 -1.48 22.47 -10.86
CA ALA A 420 -0.83 23.57 -10.16
C ALA A 420 -1.44 24.94 -10.47
N ALA A 421 -1.97 25.16 -11.68
CA ALA A 421 -2.62 26.41 -12.06
C ALA A 421 -4.09 26.54 -11.59
N ILE A 422 -4.72 25.46 -11.11
CA ILE A 422 -6.10 25.49 -10.61
C ILE A 422 -6.13 25.93 -9.15
N ASP A 423 -6.61 27.16 -8.91
CA ASP A 423 -6.68 27.77 -7.57
C ASP A 423 -8.11 27.99 -7.03
N ASP A 424 -9.13 27.59 -7.79
CA ASP A 424 -10.54 27.89 -7.49
C ASP A 424 -11.45 26.66 -7.26
N ARG A 425 -10.91 25.43 -7.42
CA ARG A 425 -11.67 24.17 -7.30
C ARG A 425 -10.74 22.96 -7.11
N PRO A 426 -11.25 21.82 -6.62
CA PRO A 426 -10.44 20.61 -6.53
C PRO A 426 -10.16 20.01 -7.91
N SER A 427 -8.98 19.39 -8.04
CA SER A 427 -8.56 18.68 -9.25
C SER A 427 -7.87 17.37 -8.92
N CYS A 428 -7.96 16.39 -9.81
CA CYS A 428 -7.19 15.17 -9.74
C CYS A 428 -6.64 14.77 -11.10
N PHE A 429 -5.49 14.10 -11.08
CA PHE A 429 -4.98 13.37 -12.23
C PHE A 429 -4.57 11.97 -11.77
N ARG A 430 -4.96 10.96 -12.55
CA ARG A 430 -4.71 9.55 -12.26
C ARG A 430 -3.63 8.99 -13.18
N TYR A 431 -2.68 8.23 -12.65
CA TYR A 431 -1.65 7.56 -13.45
C TYR A 431 -1.37 6.16 -12.90
N PRO A 432 -1.10 5.17 -13.78
CA PRO A 432 -0.94 3.79 -13.35
C PRO A 432 0.44 3.55 -12.76
N ARG A 433 0.59 2.40 -12.10
CA ARG A 433 1.89 1.85 -11.76
C ARG A 433 2.55 1.32 -13.03
N GLY A 434 3.66 1.91 -13.45
CA GLY A 434 4.38 1.43 -14.62
C GLY A 434 5.49 2.37 -15.07
N ASN A 435 6.14 2.00 -16.18
CA ASN A 435 7.10 2.86 -16.86
C ASN A 435 6.37 3.80 -17.82
N GLY A 436 6.96 4.96 -18.10
CA GLY A 436 6.54 5.79 -19.24
C GLY A 436 6.76 5.08 -20.57
N VAL A 437 6.16 5.61 -21.63
CA VAL A 437 6.23 5.05 -22.99
C VAL A 437 7.49 5.47 -23.76
N GLY A 438 8.29 6.39 -23.21
CA GLY A 438 9.54 6.87 -23.78
C GLY A 438 9.38 8.06 -24.74
N VAL A 439 8.34 8.87 -24.57
CA VAL A 439 8.13 10.08 -25.39
C VAL A 439 9.10 11.20 -25.01
N ALA A 440 9.32 12.13 -25.95
CA ALA A 440 10.12 13.31 -25.67
C ALA A 440 9.47 14.17 -24.57
N LEU A 441 10.20 14.41 -23.50
CA LEU A 441 9.72 15.22 -22.39
C LEU A 441 9.72 16.72 -22.73
N PRO A 442 8.80 17.51 -22.14
CA PRO A 442 8.81 18.97 -22.28
C PRO A 442 10.16 19.58 -21.89
N ALA A 443 10.58 20.61 -22.63
CA ALA A 443 11.85 21.28 -22.42
C ALA A 443 12.02 21.76 -20.98
N GLY A 444 13.17 21.46 -20.37
CA GLY A 444 13.46 21.84 -18.98
C GLY A 444 12.62 21.11 -17.93
N ASN A 445 12.00 19.97 -18.26
CA ASN A 445 11.13 19.20 -17.35
C ASN A 445 9.99 20.06 -16.77
N LYS A 446 9.40 20.93 -17.60
CA LYS A 446 8.32 21.82 -17.20
C LYS A 446 7.13 21.70 -18.14
N GLY A 447 6.01 21.24 -17.60
CA GLY A 447 4.75 21.20 -18.32
C GLY A 447 4.15 22.57 -18.56
N THR A 448 3.43 22.70 -19.66
CA THR A 448 2.52 23.82 -19.97
C THR A 448 1.11 23.45 -19.52
N PRO A 449 0.38 24.30 -18.77
CA PRO A 449 -1.02 24.06 -18.43
C PRO A 449 -1.88 23.84 -19.68
N LEU A 450 -2.73 22.82 -19.62
CA LEU A 450 -3.70 22.49 -20.65
C LEU A 450 -4.98 23.32 -20.46
N GLU A 451 -5.69 23.55 -21.55
CA GLU A 451 -7.06 24.05 -21.47
C GLU A 451 -7.95 22.97 -20.84
N ILE A 452 -8.64 23.33 -19.75
CA ILE A 452 -9.46 22.39 -18.98
C ILE A 452 -10.63 21.89 -19.84
N GLY A 453 -10.76 20.56 -19.92
CA GLY A 453 -11.84 19.91 -20.68
C GLY A 453 -11.60 19.85 -22.18
N LYS A 454 -10.34 19.97 -22.63
CA LYS A 454 -9.97 19.81 -24.05
C LYS A 454 -9.19 18.53 -24.30
N GLY A 455 -9.75 17.68 -25.16
CA GLY A 455 -9.07 16.52 -25.70
C GLY A 455 -8.26 16.86 -26.95
N ARG A 456 -7.72 15.83 -27.62
CA ARG A 456 -7.02 15.96 -28.91
C ARG A 456 -7.24 14.73 -29.79
N VAL A 457 -7.24 14.92 -31.10
CA VAL A 457 -7.12 13.82 -32.07
C VAL A 457 -5.63 13.54 -32.30
N LEU A 458 -5.25 12.26 -32.23
CA LEU A 458 -3.87 11.80 -32.43
C LEU A 458 -3.66 11.22 -33.82
N ILE A 459 -4.67 10.50 -34.32
CA ILE A 459 -4.69 9.88 -35.66
C ILE A 459 -6.05 10.19 -36.26
N GLU A 460 -6.07 10.73 -37.47
CA GLU A 460 -7.28 10.90 -38.28
C GLU A 460 -7.53 9.64 -39.09
N GLY A 461 -8.78 9.19 -39.12
CA GLY A 461 -9.24 8.06 -39.90
C GLY A 461 -10.68 8.23 -40.35
N GLU A 462 -11.34 7.12 -40.66
CA GLU A 462 -12.72 7.11 -41.13
C GLU A 462 -13.52 5.99 -40.46
N ARG A 463 -14.85 6.12 -40.48
CA ARG A 463 -15.85 5.15 -40.00
C ARG A 463 -15.84 4.85 -38.50
N VAL A 464 -14.69 4.57 -37.90
CA VAL A 464 -14.54 4.19 -36.49
C VAL A 464 -13.66 5.20 -35.76
N ALA A 465 -14.13 5.66 -34.60
CA ALA A 465 -13.35 6.46 -33.66
C ALA A 465 -13.11 5.69 -32.36
N LEU A 466 -11.85 5.67 -31.90
CA LEU A 466 -11.43 5.21 -30.58
C LEU A 466 -11.17 6.44 -29.70
N LEU A 467 -11.93 6.59 -28.61
CA LEU A 467 -11.76 7.66 -27.63
C LEU A 467 -11.17 7.07 -26.35
N GLY A 468 -9.85 7.17 -26.21
CA GLY A 468 -9.10 6.65 -25.06
C GLY A 468 -9.04 7.66 -23.91
N TYR A 469 -9.00 7.15 -22.69
CA TYR A 469 -8.81 7.94 -21.48
C TYR A 469 -7.63 7.42 -20.64
N GLY A 470 -6.65 8.29 -20.38
CA GLY A 470 -5.42 7.92 -19.69
C GLY A 470 -4.55 6.97 -20.51
N THR A 471 -3.87 6.04 -19.85
CA THR A 471 -2.98 5.07 -20.50
C THR A 471 -3.68 4.11 -21.47
N ALA A 472 -5.01 4.00 -21.41
CA ALA A 472 -5.79 3.27 -22.40
C ALA A 472 -5.65 3.86 -23.83
N VAL A 473 -5.22 5.13 -23.95
CA VAL A 473 -4.87 5.74 -25.25
C VAL A 473 -3.77 4.96 -25.96
N GLN A 474 -2.77 4.43 -25.22
CA GLN A 474 -1.71 3.61 -25.81
C GLN A 474 -2.26 2.31 -26.40
N ASN A 475 -3.25 1.71 -25.73
CA ASN A 475 -3.94 0.53 -26.26
C ASN A 475 -4.73 0.87 -27.53
N CYS A 476 -5.32 2.07 -27.61
CA CYS A 476 -6.02 2.55 -28.81
C CYS A 476 -5.06 2.78 -29.98
N LEU A 477 -3.89 3.39 -29.75
CA LEU A 477 -2.87 3.61 -30.78
C LEU A 477 -2.32 2.30 -31.33
N ALA A 478 -2.02 1.34 -30.46
CA ALA A 478 -1.58 0.01 -30.86
C ALA A 478 -2.70 -0.76 -31.60
N ALA A 479 -3.95 -0.64 -31.15
CA ALA A 479 -5.11 -1.23 -31.84
C ALA A 479 -5.32 -0.63 -33.23
N ALA A 480 -5.16 0.68 -33.40
CA ALA A 480 -5.22 1.34 -34.71
C ALA A 480 -4.16 0.80 -35.68
N SER A 481 -2.96 0.49 -35.16
CA SER A 481 -1.89 -0.12 -35.96
C SER A 481 -2.28 -1.54 -36.42
N LEU A 482 -2.88 -2.35 -35.53
CA LEU A 482 -3.40 -3.68 -35.87
C LEU A 482 -4.53 -3.60 -36.90
N LEU A 483 -5.47 -2.66 -36.74
CA LEU A 483 -6.59 -2.45 -37.67
C LEU A 483 -6.09 -2.00 -39.06
N GLY A 484 -5.04 -1.19 -39.11
CA GLY A 484 -4.41 -0.74 -40.36
C GLY A 484 -3.85 -1.90 -41.19
N LEU A 485 -3.34 -2.97 -40.55
CA LEU A 485 -2.90 -4.18 -41.26
C LEU A 485 -4.02 -4.90 -42.01
N HIS A 486 -5.27 -4.67 -41.59
CA HIS A 486 -6.49 -5.18 -42.23
C HIS A 486 -7.20 -4.11 -43.09
N GLY A 487 -6.53 -3.00 -43.39
CA GLY A 487 -7.05 -1.94 -44.27
C GLY A 487 -8.07 -1.01 -43.61
N LEU A 488 -8.20 -1.01 -42.27
CA LEU A 488 -9.08 -0.10 -41.54
C LEU A 488 -8.27 1.05 -40.94
N GLN A 489 -8.46 2.26 -41.47
CA GLN A 489 -7.88 3.48 -40.90
C GLN A 489 -8.88 4.11 -39.93
N VAL A 490 -8.60 4.05 -38.63
CA VAL A 490 -9.49 4.52 -37.57
C VAL A 490 -8.98 5.80 -36.93
N THR A 491 -9.90 6.64 -36.47
CA THR A 491 -9.54 7.82 -35.68
C THR A 491 -9.18 7.42 -34.26
N VAL A 492 -8.09 7.96 -33.71
CA VAL A 492 -7.73 7.80 -32.30
C VAL A 492 -7.68 9.16 -31.63
N ALA A 493 -8.47 9.36 -30.58
CA ALA A 493 -8.53 10.57 -29.80
C ALA A 493 -8.18 10.32 -28.34
N ASP A 494 -7.43 11.24 -27.76
CA ASP A 494 -7.09 11.29 -26.34
C ASP A 494 -8.04 12.28 -25.65
N ALA A 495 -8.87 11.73 -24.77
CA ALA A 495 -9.89 12.50 -24.08
C ALA A 495 -9.28 13.51 -23.08
N ARG A 496 -8.13 13.17 -22.47
CA ARG A 496 -7.44 13.90 -21.37
C ARG A 496 -8.24 14.13 -20.09
N PHE A 497 -9.51 14.46 -20.20
CA PHE A 497 -10.41 14.85 -19.12
C PHE A 497 -11.66 13.97 -19.11
N CYS A 498 -11.96 13.40 -17.96
CA CYS A 498 -13.30 12.85 -17.69
C CYS A 498 -14.26 13.96 -17.21
N LYS A 499 -13.71 15.00 -16.57
CA LYS A 499 -14.52 16.13 -16.09
C LYS A 499 -13.72 17.45 -16.09
N PRO A 500 -14.24 18.52 -16.71
CA PRO A 500 -15.36 18.50 -17.66
C PRO A 500 -14.99 17.70 -18.92
N LEU A 501 -15.98 17.15 -19.62
CA LEU A 501 -15.79 16.47 -20.90
C LEU A 501 -15.57 17.49 -22.02
N ASP A 502 -14.82 17.09 -23.04
CA ASP A 502 -14.76 17.84 -24.30
C ASP A 502 -16.00 17.53 -25.16
N HIS A 503 -17.10 18.24 -24.88
CA HIS A 503 -18.35 18.07 -25.64
C HIS A 503 -18.16 18.35 -27.14
N SER A 504 -17.29 19.29 -27.51
CA SER A 504 -17.02 19.62 -28.91
C SER A 504 -16.33 18.47 -29.65
N LEU A 505 -15.31 17.88 -29.06
CA LEU A 505 -14.60 16.74 -29.62
C LEU A 505 -15.53 15.53 -29.73
N ILE A 506 -16.26 15.18 -28.67
CA ILE A 506 -17.18 14.04 -28.67
C ILE A 506 -18.24 14.21 -29.77
N ARG A 507 -18.84 15.40 -29.87
CA ARG A 507 -19.83 15.70 -30.93
C ARG A 507 -19.22 15.59 -32.32
N SER A 508 -17.99 16.05 -32.51
CA SER A 508 -17.27 15.93 -33.78
C SER A 508 -17.09 14.45 -34.16
N LEU A 509 -16.54 13.65 -33.25
CA LEU A 509 -16.28 12.23 -33.47
C LEU A 509 -17.57 11.46 -33.79
N VAL A 510 -18.66 11.70 -33.06
CA VAL A 510 -19.96 11.07 -33.31
C VAL A 510 -20.52 11.43 -34.68
N LYS A 511 -20.35 12.69 -35.13
CA LYS A 511 -20.88 13.13 -36.42
C LYS A 511 -20.11 12.58 -37.62
N SER A 512 -18.79 12.39 -37.48
CA SER A 512 -17.93 11.94 -38.57
C SER A 512 -17.75 10.43 -38.66
N HIS A 513 -18.21 9.65 -37.67
CA HIS A 513 -17.99 8.21 -37.58
C HIS A 513 -19.30 7.43 -37.39
N GLU A 514 -19.37 6.23 -37.96
CA GLU A 514 -20.48 5.29 -37.73
C GLU A 514 -20.35 4.56 -36.39
N VAL A 515 -19.13 4.44 -35.88
CA VAL A 515 -18.79 3.73 -34.64
C VAL A 515 -17.94 4.61 -33.72
N LEU A 516 -18.30 4.63 -32.44
CA LEU A 516 -17.47 5.20 -31.37
C LEU A 516 -17.20 4.13 -30.31
N ILE A 517 -15.93 3.87 -30.00
CA ILE A 517 -15.53 3.02 -28.86
C ILE A 517 -14.79 3.88 -27.85
N THR A 518 -15.32 3.96 -26.62
CA THR A 518 -14.63 4.61 -25.50
C THR A 518 -13.82 3.57 -24.75
N VAL A 519 -12.54 3.82 -24.48
CA VAL A 519 -11.64 2.87 -23.82
C VAL A 519 -11.05 3.50 -22.57
N GLU A 520 -11.26 2.87 -21.42
CA GLU A 520 -10.68 3.28 -20.14
C GLU A 520 -10.26 2.08 -19.29
N GLU A 521 -9.24 2.28 -18.47
CA GLU A 521 -8.84 1.33 -17.42
C GLU A 521 -9.50 1.70 -16.07
N GLY A 522 -10.83 1.81 -16.12
CA GLY A 522 -11.70 2.17 -15.00
C GLY A 522 -12.94 1.25 -14.95
N SER A 523 -13.64 1.24 -13.83
CA SER A 523 -14.87 0.46 -13.66
C SER A 523 -16.04 1.05 -14.44
N ILE A 524 -17.14 0.29 -14.53
CA ILE A 524 -18.45 0.87 -14.85
C ILE A 524 -18.76 2.07 -13.94
N GLY A 525 -19.45 3.08 -14.47
CA GLY A 525 -19.66 4.38 -13.82
C GLY A 525 -18.55 5.42 -14.07
N GLY A 526 -17.45 5.03 -14.74
CA GLY A 526 -16.32 5.88 -15.07
C GLY A 526 -16.51 6.78 -16.30
N PHE A 527 -15.41 7.05 -17.00
CA PHE A 527 -15.34 7.96 -18.14
C PHE A 527 -16.37 7.63 -19.23
N ALA A 528 -16.49 6.37 -19.61
CA ALA A 528 -17.41 5.93 -20.64
C ALA A 528 -18.88 6.19 -20.25
N SER A 529 -19.21 6.12 -18.95
CA SER A 529 -20.56 6.41 -18.44
C SER A 529 -20.88 7.91 -18.49
N HIS A 530 -19.89 8.76 -18.19
CA HIS A 530 -20.01 10.21 -18.35
C HIS A 530 -20.19 10.62 -19.82
N VAL A 531 -19.43 10.01 -20.74
CA VAL A 531 -19.59 10.21 -22.19
C VAL A 531 -20.98 9.78 -22.65
N ALA A 532 -21.44 8.60 -22.22
CA ALA A 532 -22.77 8.10 -22.55
C ALA A 532 -23.88 9.02 -22.05
N GLN A 533 -23.77 9.54 -20.81
CA GLN A 533 -24.73 10.49 -20.26
C GLN A 533 -24.77 11.79 -21.09
N PHE A 534 -23.61 12.34 -21.45
CA PHE A 534 -23.55 13.51 -22.33
C PHE A 534 -24.21 13.23 -23.68
N MET A 535 -23.84 12.11 -24.34
CA MET A 535 -24.38 11.75 -25.65
C MET A 535 -25.90 11.53 -25.62
N ALA A 536 -26.43 10.92 -24.56
CA ALA A 536 -27.87 10.75 -24.38
C ALA A 536 -28.59 12.09 -24.22
N LEU A 537 -28.04 13.01 -23.41
CA LEU A 537 -28.64 14.32 -23.17
C LEU A 537 -28.52 15.27 -24.37
N ASP A 538 -27.47 15.14 -25.18
CA ASP A 538 -27.24 15.95 -26.38
C ASP A 538 -28.02 15.43 -27.61
N GLY A 539 -28.70 14.27 -27.50
CA GLY A 539 -29.43 13.62 -28.61
C GLY A 539 -28.52 12.87 -29.61
N LEU A 540 -27.26 12.64 -29.24
CA LEU A 540 -26.27 11.97 -30.10
C LEU A 540 -26.52 10.46 -30.26
N LEU A 541 -27.33 9.87 -29.38
CA LEU A 541 -27.71 8.46 -29.43
C LEU A 541 -29.03 8.21 -30.18
N ASP A 542 -29.70 9.25 -30.67
CA ASP A 542 -31.00 9.14 -31.34
C ASP A 542 -30.89 8.61 -32.78
N GLY A 543 -29.67 8.58 -33.34
CA GLY A 543 -29.38 8.16 -34.71
C GLY A 543 -28.85 6.73 -34.85
N ASN A 544 -28.06 6.50 -35.90
CA ASN A 544 -27.50 5.18 -36.23
C ASN A 544 -26.11 4.91 -35.62
N LEU A 545 -25.65 5.76 -34.69
CA LEU A 545 -24.34 5.61 -34.08
C LEU A 545 -24.26 4.27 -33.34
N LYS A 546 -23.23 3.48 -33.63
CA LYS A 546 -22.89 2.30 -32.86
C LYS A 546 -21.85 2.67 -31.79
N TRP A 547 -22.26 2.72 -30.52
CA TRP A 547 -21.35 3.00 -29.42
C TRP A 547 -21.08 1.77 -28.54
N ARG A 548 -19.83 1.56 -28.13
CA ARG A 548 -19.47 0.55 -27.12
C ARG A 548 -18.46 1.08 -26.10
N PRO A 549 -18.70 0.88 -24.79
CA PRO A 549 -17.69 1.08 -23.78
C PRO A 549 -16.77 -0.13 -23.65
N MET A 550 -15.47 0.11 -23.54
CA MET A 550 -14.47 -0.85 -23.08
C MET A 550 -13.93 -0.35 -21.74
N VAL A 551 -14.36 -1.02 -20.68
CA VAL A 551 -14.08 -0.72 -19.27
C VAL A 551 -13.61 -2.00 -18.59
N LEU A 552 -13.11 -1.91 -17.35
CA LEU A 552 -12.83 -3.08 -16.54
C LEU A 552 -14.13 -3.89 -16.29
N PRO A 553 -14.08 -5.23 -16.38
CA PRO A 553 -15.25 -6.08 -16.13
C PRO A 553 -15.72 -5.95 -14.69
N ASP A 554 -17.00 -6.24 -14.44
CA ASP A 554 -17.61 -6.23 -13.10
C ASP A 554 -17.23 -7.50 -12.30
N CYS A 555 -15.93 -7.68 -12.12
CA CYS A 555 -15.34 -8.74 -11.32
C CYS A 555 -13.96 -8.32 -10.82
N TYR A 556 -13.54 -8.88 -9.69
CA TYR A 556 -12.18 -8.68 -9.20
C TYR A 556 -11.18 -9.47 -10.03
N ILE A 557 -10.20 -8.76 -10.59
CA ILE A 557 -9.07 -9.37 -11.32
C ILE A 557 -7.95 -9.69 -10.32
N ASP A 558 -7.54 -10.95 -10.28
CA ASP A 558 -6.56 -11.47 -9.34
C ASP A 558 -5.13 -10.94 -9.59
N HIS A 559 -4.25 -11.10 -8.60
CA HIS A 559 -2.84 -10.70 -8.73
C HIS A 559 -2.14 -11.43 -9.87
N GLY A 560 -1.29 -10.72 -10.60
CA GLY A 560 -0.55 -11.27 -11.72
C GLY A 560 0.33 -10.24 -12.40
N SER A 561 0.88 -10.57 -13.56
CA SER A 561 1.55 -9.57 -14.40
C SER A 561 0.52 -8.56 -14.94
N PRO A 562 0.87 -7.27 -15.11
CA PRO A 562 -0.04 -6.29 -15.70
C PRO A 562 -0.60 -6.71 -17.07
N SER A 563 0.22 -7.39 -17.89
CA SER A 563 -0.22 -7.91 -19.19
C SER A 563 -1.29 -8.99 -19.07
N ASP A 564 -1.12 -9.92 -18.13
CA ASP A 564 -2.11 -10.99 -17.91
C ASP A 564 -3.42 -10.40 -17.39
N GLN A 565 -3.34 -9.44 -16.45
CA GLN A 565 -4.50 -8.75 -15.93
C GLN A 565 -5.25 -7.97 -17.02
N LEU A 566 -4.53 -7.26 -17.90
CA LEU A 566 -5.11 -6.51 -19.01
C LEU A 566 -5.75 -7.44 -20.06
N SER A 567 -5.14 -8.60 -20.29
CA SER A 567 -5.69 -9.67 -21.14
C SER A 567 -6.99 -10.21 -20.56
N LEU A 568 -7.00 -10.55 -19.26
CA LEU A 568 -8.20 -11.02 -18.56
C LEU A 568 -9.31 -9.95 -18.52
N ALA A 569 -8.94 -8.68 -18.42
CA ALA A 569 -9.87 -7.55 -18.50
C ALA A 569 -10.47 -7.36 -19.90
N GLY A 570 -9.87 -7.93 -20.95
CA GLY A 570 -10.28 -7.68 -22.33
C GLY A 570 -9.95 -6.26 -22.80
N LEU A 571 -8.86 -5.67 -22.30
CA LEU A 571 -8.46 -4.28 -22.59
C LEU A 571 -7.12 -4.14 -23.32
N THR A 572 -6.54 -5.25 -23.80
CA THR A 572 -5.31 -5.21 -24.61
C THR A 572 -5.58 -4.59 -25.99
N PRO A 573 -4.54 -4.15 -26.73
CA PRO A 573 -4.70 -3.65 -28.09
C PRO A 573 -5.47 -4.61 -29.01
N SER A 574 -5.20 -5.92 -28.91
CA SER A 574 -5.88 -6.96 -29.67
C SER A 574 -7.37 -7.06 -29.34
N HIS A 575 -7.74 -6.89 -28.07
CA HIS A 575 -9.15 -6.87 -27.67
C HIS A 575 -9.86 -5.61 -28.16
N VAL A 576 -9.20 -4.45 -28.14
CA VAL A 576 -9.76 -3.19 -28.69
C VAL A 576 -9.99 -3.32 -30.19
N ALA A 577 -9.01 -3.82 -30.95
CA ALA A 577 -9.16 -4.11 -32.37
C ALA A 577 -10.26 -5.16 -32.64
N GLY A 578 -10.31 -6.23 -31.84
CA GLY A 578 -11.36 -7.24 -31.92
C GLY A 578 -12.77 -6.68 -31.67
N ALA A 579 -12.93 -5.71 -30.76
CA ALA A 579 -14.19 -5.01 -30.53
C ALA A 579 -14.63 -4.19 -31.75
N VAL A 580 -13.68 -3.54 -32.45
CA VAL A 580 -13.94 -2.84 -33.72
C VAL A 580 -14.43 -3.82 -34.78
N PHE A 581 -13.72 -4.92 -35.03
CA PHE A 581 -14.15 -5.91 -36.01
C PHE A 581 -15.53 -6.50 -35.68
N LYS A 582 -15.76 -6.82 -34.40
CA LYS A 582 -17.05 -7.36 -33.95
C LYS A 582 -18.21 -6.40 -34.20
N ILE A 583 -18.05 -5.10 -33.96
CA ILE A 583 -19.12 -4.11 -34.17
C ILE A 583 -19.37 -3.80 -35.65
N LEU A 584 -18.36 -4.03 -36.50
CA LEU A 584 -18.47 -3.99 -37.96
C LEU A 584 -19.02 -5.29 -38.57
N GLY A 585 -19.24 -6.35 -37.77
CA GLY A 585 -19.73 -7.65 -38.23
C GLY A 585 -18.65 -8.60 -38.77
N GLN A 586 -17.38 -8.23 -38.64
CA GLN A 586 -16.20 -8.98 -39.11
C GLN A 586 -15.71 -9.97 -38.04
N THR A 587 -16.52 -10.99 -37.75
CA THR A 587 -16.28 -11.91 -36.61
C THR A 587 -15.03 -12.75 -36.77
N ARG A 588 -14.64 -13.08 -38.00
CA ARG A 588 -13.45 -13.89 -38.29
C ARG A 588 -12.17 -13.10 -37.96
N GLU A 589 -12.09 -11.87 -38.47
CA GLU A 589 -10.99 -10.94 -38.24
C GLU A 589 -10.87 -10.60 -36.75
N ALA A 590 -12.00 -10.46 -36.05
CA ALA A 590 -12.02 -10.28 -34.60
C ALA A 590 -11.33 -11.45 -33.87
N LEU A 591 -11.63 -12.70 -34.24
CA LEU A 591 -11.02 -13.89 -33.64
C LEU A 591 -9.54 -14.03 -34.01
N GLU A 592 -9.17 -13.69 -35.24
CA GLU A 592 -7.78 -13.74 -35.70
C GLU A 592 -6.92 -12.76 -34.89
N VAL A 593 -7.35 -11.50 -34.74
CA VAL A 593 -6.57 -10.46 -34.04
C VAL A 593 -6.51 -10.71 -32.54
N ILE A 594 -7.60 -11.15 -31.90
CA ILE A 594 -7.60 -11.46 -30.45
C ILE A 594 -6.61 -12.59 -30.12
N ASN A 595 -6.41 -13.54 -31.04
CA ASN A 595 -5.52 -14.68 -30.84
C ASN A 595 -4.07 -14.45 -31.33
N MET A 596 -3.75 -13.27 -31.87
CA MET A 596 -2.36 -12.90 -32.17
C MET A 596 -1.59 -12.75 -30.86
N LYS A 597 -0.66 -13.70 -30.62
CA LYS A 597 0.26 -13.68 -29.47
C LYS A 597 1.46 -12.78 -29.72
#